data_AF-A0A1I6RG61-F1
#
_entry.id   AF-A0A1I6RG61-F1
#
_cell.length_a   1.000
_cell.length_b   1.000
_cell.length_c   1.000
_cell.angle_alpha   90.00
_cell.angle_beta   90.00
_cell.angle_gamma   90.00
#
_symmetry.space_group_name_H-M   'P 1'
#
loop_
_entity.id
_entity.type
_entity.pdbx_description
1 polymer ?
#
loop_
_entity_poly.entity_id
_entity_poly.type
_entity_poly.pdbx_seq_one_letter_code
_entity_poly.pdbx_strand_id
1 'polypeptide(L)'
;MEYFVIVQTPASRSIHNKKLKISFFSKNSWEQGDIVKKTTNAGYMNVSSPELTALDLLNYTHKIGLNRATTVLQELAQIMIVSALVKTASRYQSTPVIQRLGYILP
;
A
#
# COMPACT_ATOMS: atom_id res chain seq x y z
N MET A 1 -18.17 1.84 0.69
CA MET A 1 -16.88 1.23 1.12
C MET A 1 -15.89 1.37 -0.03
N GLU A 2 -14.66 1.77 0.25
CA GLU A 2 -13.62 2.04 -0.76
C GLU A 2 -12.44 1.10 -0.55
N TYR A 3 -11.99 0.46 -1.63
CA TYR A 3 -10.87 -0.46 -1.64
C TYR A 3 -9.86 -0.06 -2.71
N PHE A 4 -8.59 -0.28 -2.40
CA PHE A 4 -7.48 -0.11 -3.31
C PHE A 4 -6.84 -1.46 -3.56
N VAL A 5 -6.71 -1.84 -4.83
CA VAL A 5 -6.14 -3.13 -5.22
C VAL A 5 -4.95 -2.85 -6.13
N ILE A 6 -3.77 -3.32 -5.72
CA ILE A 6 -2.58 -3.29 -6.57
C ILE A 6 -2.66 -4.49 -7.51
N VAL A 7 -2.50 -4.23 -8.81
CA VAL A 7 -2.47 -5.25 -9.86
C VAL A 7 -1.24 -5.08 -10.70
N GLN A 8 -0.82 -6.16 -11.34
CA GLN A 8 0.26 -6.08 -12.30
C GLN A 8 -0.22 -5.30 -13.52
N THR A 9 0.61 -4.40 -14.05
CA THR A 9 0.29 -3.64 -15.27
C THR A 9 -0.06 -4.61 -16.41
N PRO A 10 -1.17 -4.38 -17.17
CA PRO A 10 -2.07 -3.23 -17.12
C PRO A 10 -3.18 -3.36 -16.06
N ALA A 11 -3.51 -2.24 -15.40
CA ALA A 11 -4.62 -2.22 -14.45
C ALA A 11 -5.99 -2.33 -15.13
N SER A 12 -6.88 -3.11 -14.52
CA SER A 12 -8.29 -3.16 -14.90
C SER A 12 -9.00 -1.84 -14.63
N ARG A 13 -10.13 -1.61 -15.30
CA ARG A 13 -10.99 -0.44 -15.02
C ARG A 13 -11.50 -0.49 -13.58
N SER A 14 -11.52 0.68 -12.93
CA SER A 14 -12.07 0.81 -11.58
C SER A 14 -13.56 0.49 -11.56
N ILE A 15 -14.01 -0.19 -10.51
CA ILE A 15 -15.42 -0.56 -10.33
C ILE A 15 -16.04 0.45 -9.37
N HIS A 16 -17.15 1.06 -9.77
CA HIS A 16 -17.87 2.00 -8.93
C HIS A 16 -19.38 1.73 -9.00
N ASN A 17 -19.99 1.50 -7.85
CA ASN A 17 -21.43 1.48 -7.67
C ASN A 17 -21.81 2.19 -6.36
N LYS A 18 -23.12 2.31 -6.08
CA LYS A 18 -23.64 3.04 -4.90
C LYS A 18 -23.08 2.55 -3.54
N LYS A 19 -22.64 1.29 -3.43
CA LYS A 19 -22.20 0.67 -2.17
C LYS A 19 -20.67 0.44 -2.12
N LEU A 20 -20.04 0.30 -3.28
CA LEU A 20 -18.69 -0.22 -3.44
C LEU A 20 -17.89 0.60 -4.46
N LYS A 21 -16.69 0.99 -4.07
CA LYS A 21 -15.68 1.58 -4.96
C LYS A 21 -14.40 0.75 -4.86
N ILE A 22 -13.96 0.18 -5.96
CA ILE A 22 -12.68 -0.53 -6.07
C ILE A 22 -11.82 0.21 -7.08
N SER A 23 -10.71 0.76 -6.61
CA SER A 23 -9.72 1.44 -7.42
C SER A 23 -8.51 0.53 -7.64
N PHE A 24 -8.25 0.20 -8.90
CA PHE A 24 -7.09 -0.59 -9.28
C PHE A 24 -5.90 0.32 -9.57
N PHE A 25 -4.77 0.05 -8.92
CA PHE A 25 -3.50 0.71 -9.21
C PHE A 25 -2.54 -0.30 -9.85
N SER A 26 -1.90 0.10 -10.95
CA SER A 26 -0.94 -0.73 -11.65
C SER A 26 0.46 -0.56 -11.06
N LYS A 27 1.16 -1.67 -10.90
CA LYS A 27 2.59 -1.74 -10.58
C LYS A 27 3.24 -2.80 -11.46
N ASN A 28 4.47 -2.56 -11.90
CA ASN A 28 5.15 -3.49 -12.82
C ASN A 28 5.58 -4.78 -12.11
N SER A 29 6.03 -4.66 -10.87
CA SER A 29 6.42 -5.77 -10.02
C SER A 29 6.29 -5.40 -8.54
N TRP A 30 6.23 -6.44 -7.71
CA TRP A 30 6.40 -6.41 -6.26
C TRP A 30 7.06 -7.72 -5.85
N GLU A 31 7.57 -7.75 -4.63
CA GLU A 31 8.33 -8.89 -4.14
C GLU A 31 7.44 -9.75 -3.26
N GLN A 32 7.55 -11.07 -3.38
CA GLN A 32 6.63 -11.97 -2.65
C GLN A 32 6.80 -11.86 -1.14
N GLY A 33 7.99 -11.45 -0.68
CA GLY A 33 8.25 -11.16 0.73
C GLY A 33 7.48 -9.94 1.26
N ASP A 34 6.94 -9.09 0.39
CA ASP A 34 6.12 -7.94 0.76
C ASP A 34 4.61 -8.25 0.71
N ILE A 35 4.22 -9.52 0.52
CA ILE A 35 2.81 -9.96 0.48
C ILE A 35 2.52 -10.86 1.69
N VAL A 36 1.48 -10.53 2.44
CA VAL A 36 1.07 -11.20 3.67
C VAL A 36 -0.31 -11.84 3.49
N LYS A 37 -0.51 -13.05 4.02
CA LYS A 37 -1.83 -13.70 4.07
C LYS A 37 -2.62 -13.20 5.29
N LYS A 38 -3.82 -12.68 5.05
CA LYS A 38 -4.80 -12.35 6.10
C LYS A 38 -6.00 -13.27 6.03
N THR A 39 -6.41 -13.80 7.17
CA THR A 39 -7.62 -14.62 7.31
C THR A 39 -8.86 -13.72 7.26
N THR A 40 -9.89 -14.19 6.60
CA THR A 40 -11.20 -13.56 6.45
C THR A 40 -12.28 -14.62 6.67
N ASN A 41 -13.53 -14.20 6.84
CA ASN A 41 -14.66 -15.12 7.00
C ASN A 41 -14.87 -16.04 5.79
N ALA A 42 -14.34 -15.66 4.61
CA ALA A 42 -14.46 -16.43 3.37
C ALA A 42 -13.17 -17.20 2.99
N GLY A 43 -12.15 -17.22 3.86
CA GLY A 43 -10.86 -17.86 3.59
C GLY A 43 -9.68 -16.89 3.75
N TYR A 44 -8.63 -17.03 2.93
CA TYR A 44 -7.45 -16.17 3.01
C TYR A 44 -7.39 -15.16 1.87
N MET A 45 -6.89 -13.97 2.17
CA MET A 45 -6.62 -12.92 1.20
C MET A 45 -5.16 -12.50 1.27
N ASN A 46 -4.53 -12.31 0.11
CA ASN A 46 -3.20 -11.71 0.02
C ASN A 46 -3.33 -10.19 0.10
N VAL A 47 -2.59 -9.58 1.02
CA VAL A 47 -2.53 -8.13 1.20
C VAL A 47 -1.07 -7.68 1.19
N SER A 48 -0.82 -6.43 0.82
CA SER A 48 0.51 -5.83 0.96
C SER A 48 0.92 -5.83 2.43
N SER A 49 2.23 -6.00 2.69
CA SER A 49 2.79 -5.81 4.02
C SER A 49 2.58 -4.36 4.50
N PRO A 50 2.65 -4.09 5.81
CA PRO A 50 2.56 -2.72 6.32
C PRO A 50 3.56 -1.76 5.67
N GLU A 51 4.79 -2.21 5.45
CA GLU A 51 5.89 -1.45 4.87
C GLU A 51 5.64 -1.11 3.39
N LEU A 52 5.20 -2.09 2.60
CA LEU A 52 4.83 -1.87 1.21
C LEU A 52 3.62 -0.94 1.12
N THR A 53 2.64 -1.11 2.00
CA THR A 53 1.46 -0.27 2.07
C THR A 53 1.82 1.18 2.38
N ALA A 54 2.75 1.42 3.31
CA ALA A 54 3.20 2.78 3.65
C ALA A 54 3.83 3.50 2.45
N LEU A 55 4.69 2.81 1.69
CA LEU A 55 5.30 3.36 0.47
C LEU A 55 4.25 3.61 -0.63
N ASP A 56 3.32 2.66 -0.84
CA ASP A 56 2.25 2.80 -1.83
C ASP A 56 1.29 3.95 -1.46
N LEU A 57 0.95 4.15 -0.18
CA LEU A 57 0.13 5.27 0.30
C LEU A 57 0.73 6.62 -0.08
N LEU A 58 2.05 6.77 0.05
CA LEU A 58 2.77 8.00 -0.29
C LEU A 58 2.98 8.18 -1.81
N ASN A 59 3.04 7.08 -2.55
CA ASN A 59 3.13 7.11 -4.00
C ASN A 59 1.78 7.49 -4.65
N TYR A 60 0.68 6.98 -4.09
CA TYR A 60 -0.68 7.22 -4.59
C TYR A 60 -1.46 8.26 -3.76
N THR A 61 -0.78 9.11 -2.98
CA THR A 61 -1.43 10.13 -2.14
C THR A 61 -2.38 11.04 -2.94
N HIS A 62 -2.03 11.36 -4.19
CA HIS A 62 -2.89 12.17 -5.07
C HIS A 62 -4.26 11.51 -5.37
N LYS A 63 -4.37 10.18 -5.25
CA LYS A 63 -5.63 9.43 -5.44
C LYS A 63 -6.35 9.15 -4.14
N ILE A 64 -5.61 8.96 -3.04
CA ILE A 64 -6.14 8.55 -1.73
C ILE A 64 -6.52 9.77 -0.88
N GLY A 65 -5.81 10.88 -1.05
CA GLY A 65 -5.93 12.09 -0.23
C GLY A 65 -4.96 12.09 0.95
N LEU A 66 -4.33 13.25 1.20
CA LEU A 66 -3.28 13.40 2.21
C LEU A 66 -3.76 13.09 3.63
N ASN A 67 -4.90 13.65 4.04
CA ASN A 67 -5.44 13.47 5.40
C ASN A 67 -5.71 11.99 5.72
N ARG A 68 -6.20 11.23 4.74
CA ARG A 68 -6.45 9.79 4.91
C ARG A 68 -5.12 9.02 4.98
N ALA A 69 -4.18 9.34 4.09
CA ALA A 69 -2.87 8.71 4.07
C ALA A 69 -2.13 8.89 5.40
N THR A 70 -2.18 10.09 6.01
CA THR A 70 -1.50 10.35 7.29
C THR A 70 -2.08 9.55 8.45
N THR A 71 -3.41 9.43 8.56
CA THR A 71 -4.04 8.63 9.62
C THR A 71 -3.68 7.15 9.48
N VAL A 72 -3.77 6.61 8.25
CA VAL A 72 -3.41 5.21 8.00
C VAL A 72 -1.92 4.96 8.26
N LEU A 73 -1.04 5.90 7.88
CA LEU A 73 0.40 5.80 8.17
C LEU A 73 0.71 5.74 9.66
N GLN A 74 -0.01 6.48 10.51
CA GLN A 74 0.16 6.41 11.96
C GLN A 74 -0.21 5.03 12.52
N GLU A 75 -1.29 4.41 12.02
CA GLU A 75 -1.67 3.05 12.42
C GLU A 75 -0.67 2.01 11.92
N LEU A 76 -0.21 2.13 10.67
CA LEU A 76 0.79 1.24 10.09
C LEU A 76 2.13 1.33 10.84
N ALA A 77 2.52 2.52 11.31
CA ALA A 77 3.76 2.72 12.06
C ALA A 77 3.85 1.85 13.32
N GLN A 78 2.72 1.54 13.96
CA GLN A 78 2.69 0.71 15.16
C GLN A 78 2.95 -0.78 14.89
N ILE A 79 2.79 -1.23 13.64
CA ILE A 79 2.90 -2.65 13.26
C ILE A 79 4.01 -2.93 12.24
N MET A 80 4.70 -1.88 11.78
CA MET A 80 5.84 -2.01 10.85
C MET A 80 7.07 -2.56 11.56
N ILE A 81 7.84 -3.36 10.83
CA ILE A 81 9.14 -3.88 11.29
C ILE A 81 10.25 -3.13 10.56
N VAL A 82 11.15 -2.47 11.30
CA VAL A 82 12.22 -1.63 10.73
C VAL A 82 13.08 -2.39 9.71
N SER A 83 13.47 -3.63 10.00
CA SER A 83 14.28 -4.43 9.08
C SER A 83 13.52 -4.80 7.80
N ALA A 84 12.21 -5.06 7.90
CA ALA A 84 11.35 -5.25 6.73
C ALA A 84 11.23 -3.94 5.95
N LEU A 85 11.07 -2.80 6.62
CA LEU A 85 10.93 -1.50 5.97
C LEU A 85 12.16 -1.12 5.16
N VAL A 86 13.35 -1.28 5.75
CA VAL A 86 14.63 -1.06 5.05
C VAL A 86 14.73 -1.98 3.83
N LYS A 87 14.36 -3.26 3.99
CA LYS A 87 14.38 -4.24 2.92
C LYS A 87 13.38 -3.92 1.80
N THR A 88 12.18 -3.46 2.12
CA THR A 88 11.15 -3.10 1.12
C THR A 88 11.52 -1.78 0.42
N ALA A 89 11.99 -0.79 1.18
CA ALA A 89 12.42 0.51 0.66
C ALA A 89 13.62 0.39 -0.30
N SER A 90 14.60 -0.48 -0.03
CA SER A 90 15.76 -0.66 -0.91
C SER A 90 15.42 -1.18 -2.31
N ARG A 91 14.26 -1.85 -2.46
CA ARG A 91 13.74 -2.32 -3.75
C ARG A 91 12.66 -1.41 -4.34
N TYR A 92 12.26 -0.35 -3.63
CA TYR A 92 11.18 0.53 -4.07
C TYR A 92 11.70 1.55 -5.09
N GLN A 93 11.01 1.70 -6.22
CA GLN A 93 11.53 2.44 -7.38
C GLN A 93 11.62 3.96 -7.16
N SER A 94 10.82 4.52 -6.24
CA SER A 94 10.70 5.97 -6.06
C SER A 94 11.47 6.48 -4.85
N THR A 95 12.67 7.00 -5.08
CA THR A 95 13.48 7.68 -4.04
C THR A 95 12.73 8.81 -3.32
N PRO A 96 11.97 9.69 -4.01
CA PRO A 96 11.21 10.74 -3.33
C PRO A 96 10.11 10.20 -2.39
N VAL A 97 9.55 9.02 -2.67
CA VAL A 97 8.59 8.35 -1.76
C VAL A 97 9.32 7.86 -0.51
N ILE A 98 10.47 7.21 -0.68
CA ILE A 98 11.29 6.69 0.43
C ILE A 98 11.71 7.83 1.36
N GLN A 99 12.22 8.93 0.80
CA GLN A 99 12.64 10.11 1.58
C GLN A 99 11.48 10.74 2.35
N ARG A 100 10.31 10.89 1.72
CA ARG A 100 9.11 11.39 2.41
C ARG A 100 8.69 10.47 3.55
N LEU A 101 8.73 9.16 3.35
CA LEU A 101 8.39 8.21 4.40
C LEU A 101 9.36 8.32 5.59
N GLY A 102 10.67 8.37 5.32
CA GLY A 102 11.69 8.51 6.36
C GLY A 102 11.63 9.85 7.10
N TYR A 103 11.14 10.91 6.45
CA TYR A 103 10.87 12.18 7.13
C TYR A 103 9.63 12.11 8.05
N ILE A 104 8.61 11.34 7.65
CA ILE A 104 7.35 11.20 8.40
C ILE A 104 7.49 10.23 9.58
N LEU A 105 8.32 9.19 9.45
CA LEU A 105 8.56 8.16 10.47
C LEU A 105 9.93 8.39 11.14
N PRO A 106 10.03 9.24 12.17
CA PRO A 106 11.24 9.38 12.97
C PRO A 106 11.50 8.15 13.87
#